data_AF-A0AAT9IW83-F1
#
_entry.id   AF-A0AAT9IW83-F1
#
_cell.length_a   1.000
_cell.length_b   1.000
_cell.length_c   1.000
_cell.angle_alpha   90.00
_cell.angle_beta   90.00
_cell.angle_gamma   90.00
#
_symmetry.space_group_name_H-M   'P 1'
#
loop_
_entity.id
_entity.type
_entity.pdbx_description
1 polymer ?
#
loop_
_entity_poly.entity_id
_entity_poly.type
_entity_poly.pdbx_seq_one_letter_code
_entity_poly.pdbx_strand_id
1 'polypeptide(L)'
;MVALTTLAGCNGKPALPEAPDAMRAAGYSRAPQIIEVAQAGSNMFVVTGQTIPDARVRFGYDGNRAIGVTSDSKGRFRAELPAGPQGGLYDLSTEDGGRLMYAEGRLFIPPLAPQKAVLMRAGSPSLALFNDDTEVAVLDYDAAGALAISGRVTPSAAVEVILNGDIWRTTSDDRGYYNATTQIEPPLKTETPNSLTLVVGEKQIKRDFTDVLPAGNEDAISRVGEGWRVAWKLPGGGMQTTLVF
;
A
#
# COMPACT_ATOMS: atom_id res chain seq x y z
N MET A 1 46.84 -38.80 50.02
CA MET A 1 46.05 -38.79 48.76
C MET A 1 44.78 -38.03 49.07
N VAL A 2 44.65 -36.74 48.72
CA VAL A 2 44.38 -36.19 47.37
C VAL A 2 43.24 -37.00 46.73
N ALA A 3 42.03 -36.49 46.56
CA ALA A 3 41.76 -35.36 45.67
C ALA A 3 40.64 -34.42 46.15
N LEU A 4 40.95 -33.14 45.99
CA LEU A 4 40.05 -32.00 45.85
C LEU A 4 39.45 -32.06 44.43
N THR A 5 38.15 -31.83 44.26
CA THR A 5 37.56 -31.52 42.96
C THR A 5 36.67 -30.29 43.10
N THR A 6 37.10 -29.19 42.48
CA THR A 6 36.38 -27.92 42.33
C THR A 6 36.21 -27.60 40.84
N LEU A 7 35.07 -26.94 40.52
CA LEU A 7 34.73 -26.16 39.29
C LEU A 7 34.35 -26.99 38.04
N ALA A 8 33.39 -26.65 37.17
CA ALA A 8 32.74 -25.39 36.75
C ALA A 8 31.25 -25.68 36.41
N GLY A 9 30.26 -24.77 36.38
CA GLY A 9 30.19 -23.44 35.78
C GLY A 9 29.43 -23.49 34.43
N CYS A 10 28.42 -22.62 34.27
CA CYS A 10 27.62 -22.31 33.06
C CYS A 10 26.22 -22.97 32.91
N ASN A 11 25.27 -22.60 33.77
CA ASN A 11 23.88 -22.47 33.29
C ASN A 11 23.71 -21.05 32.73
N GLY A 12 23.97 -20.90 31.44
CA GLY A 12 23.56 -19.71 30.70
C GLY A 12 22.05 -19.52 30.86
N LYS A 13 21.61 -18.31 31.20
CA LYS A 13 20.18 -17.94 31.12
C LYS A 13 19.66 -18.40 29.76
N PRO A 14 18.52 -19.11 29.67
CA PRO A 14 17.90 -19.41 28.39
C PRO A 14 17.81 -18.11 27.62
N ALA A 15 18.39 -18.07 26.42
CA ALA A 15 18.21 -16.94 25.53
C ALA A 15 16.70 -16.75 25.38
N LEU A 16 16.19 -15.59 25.78
CA LEU A 16 14.82 -15.25 25.48
C LEU A 16 14.67 -15.32 23.96
N PRO A 17 13.65 -16.01 23.43
CA PRO A 17 13.43 -16.04 21.99
C PRO A 17 13.38 -14.61 21.49
N GLU A 18 14.03 -14.34 20.35
CA GLU A 18 13.95 -13.02 19.73
C GLU A 18 12.47 -12.66 19.53
N ALA A 19 12.13 -11.37 19.62
CA ALA A 19 10.73 -10.93 19.56
C ALA A 19 9.92 -11.54 18.39
N PRO A 20 10.47 -11.75 17.17
CA PRO A 20 9.76 -12.45 16.09
C PRO A 20 9.40 -13.90 16.41
N ASP A 21 10.29 -14.64 17.08
CA ASP A 21 10.07 -16.05 17.45
C ASP A 21 9.11 -16.17 18.63
N ALA A 22 9.18 -15.25 19.59
CA ALA A 22 8.22 -15.17 20.69
C ALA A 22 6.81 -14.85 20.19
N MET A 23 6.68 -13.95 19.20
CA MET A 23 5.40 -13.61 18.57
C MET A 23 4.82 -14.80 17.80
N ARG A 24 5.64 -15.50 17.01
CA ARG A 24 5.22 -16.71 16.29
C ARG A 24 4.80 -17.83 17.25
N ALA A 25 5.58 -18.08 18.31
CA ALA A 25 5.26 -19.08 19.33
C ALA A 25 3.96 -18.75 20.10
N ALA A 26 3.63 -17.46 20.22
CA ALA A 26 2.37 -16.97 20.78
C ALA A 26 1.21 -16.93 19.76
N GLY A 27 1.42 -17.42 18.53
CA GLY A 27 0.39 -17.49 17.48
C GLY A 27 0.11 -16.16 16.76
N TYR A 28 0.89 -15.11 17.04
CA TYR A 28 0.81 -13.85 16.30
C TYR A 28 1.46 -14.01 14.94
N SER A 29 0.71 -13.64 13.91
CA SER A 29 1.15 -13.67 12.51
C SER A 29 0.98 -12.28 11.92
N ARG A 30 1.93 -11.84 11.08
CA ARG A 30 1.92 -10.51 10.46
C ARG A 30 1.63 -10.66 8.97
N ALA A 31 0.69 -9.86 8.47
CA ALA A 31 0.52 -9.71 7.03
C ALA A 31 1.79 -9.14 6.39
N PRO A 32 2.13 -9.55 5.16
CA PRO A 32 3.25 -8.95 4.45
C PRO A 32 3.01 -7.46 4.19
N GLN A 33 4.07 -6.66 4.36
CA GLN A 33 4.07 -5.23 4.11
C GLN A 33 5.13 -4.88 3.08
N ILE A 34 4.77 -3.99 2.16
CA ILE A 34 5.70 -3.45 1.16
C ILE A 34 6.35 -2.21 1.74
N ILE A 35 7.66 -2.08 1.50
CA ILE A 35 8.46 -0.94 1.96
C ILE A 35 8.85 -0.08 0.77
N GLU A 36 9.27 -0.69 -0.35
CA GLU A 36 9.81 0.05 -1.49
C GLU A 36 9.52 -0.69 -2.80
N VAL A 37 9.36 0.09 -3.86
CA VAL A 37 9.30 -0.39 -5.24
C VAL A 37 10.30 0.39 -6.08
N ALA A 38 11.20 -0.31 -6.77
CA ALA A 38 12.24 0.28 -7.60
C ALA A 38 12.26 -0.32 -9.01
N GLN A 39 12.77 0.44 -9.98
CA GLN A 39 12.92 -0.05 -11.36
C GLN A 39 14.08 -1.05 -11.46
N ALA A 40 13.86 -2.20 -12.09
CA ALA A 40 14.89 -3.25 -12.32
C ALA A 40 15.24 -3.43 -13.81
N GLY A 41 14.35 -3.03 -14.71
CA GLY A 41 14.47 -3.14 -16.17
C GLY A 41 13.30 -2.41 -16.83
N SER A 42 13.06 -2.54 -18.14
CA SER A 42 11.99 -1.78 -18.80
C SER A 42 10.58 -2.09 -18.26
N ASN A 43 10.29 -3.36 -17.98
CA ASN A 43 8.99 -3.84 -17.48
C ASN A 43 9.14 -4.69 -16.21
N MET A 44 10.26 -4.55 -15.50
CA MET A 44 10.58 -5.33 -14.30
C MET A 44 10.83 -4.39 -13.14
N PHE A 45 10.29 -4.75 -11.98
CA PHE A 45 10.32 -3.96 -10.76
C PHE A 45 10.84 -4.80 -9.60
N VAL A 46 11.68 -4.21 -8.77
CA VAL A 46 12.07 -4.80 -7.50
C VAL A 46 11.10 -4.32 -6.44
N VAL A 47 10.43 -5.23 -5.76
CA VAL A 47 9.62 -4.94 -4.59
C VAL A 47 10.32 -5.48 -3.35
N THR A 48 10.56 -4.61 -2.38
CA THR A 48 11.10 -5.00 -1.07
C THR A 48 10.06 -4.80 0.02
N GLY A 49 10.15 -5.62 1.05
CA GLY A 49 9.21 -5.54 2.15
C GLY A 49 9.57 -6.43 3.33
N GLN A 50 8.64 -6.54 4.25
CA GLN A 50 8.77 -7.32 5.47
C GLN A 50 7.56 -8.21 5.70
N THR A 51 7.81 -9.38 6.25
CA THR A 51 6.82 -10.33 6.75
C THR A 51 7.42 -11.09 7.93
N ILE A 52 6.83 -12.22 8.28
CA ILE A 52 7.38 -13.18 9.24
C ILE A 52 8.61 -13.93 8.67
N PRO A 53 9.67 -14.18 9.45
CA PRO A 53 10.90 -14.84 8.98
C PRO A 53 10.69 -16.17 8.25
N ASP A 54 11.50 -16.44 7.23
CA ASP A 54 11.51 -17.71 6.47
C ASP A 54 10.17 -18.10 5.82
N ALA A 55 9.21 -17.18 5.79
CA ALA A 55 7.89 -17.43 5.23
C ALA A 55 7.85 -17.24 3.71
N ARG A 56 6.95 -17.97 3.06
CA ARG A 56 6.71 -17.86 1.61
C ARG A 56 5.82 -16.65 1.32
N VAL A 57 6.35 -15.68 0.61
CA VAL A 57 5.63 -14.51 0.11
C VAL A 57 5.16 -14.78 -1.31
N ARG A 58 3.91 -14.44 -1.62
CA ARG A 58 3.29 -14.65 -2.93
C ARG A 58 2.69 -13.34 -3.45
N PHE A 59 3.04 -13.00 -4.68
CA PHE A 59 2.47 -11.92 -5.48
C PHE A 59 1.60 -12.52 -6.58
N GLY A 60 0.29 -12.57 -6.40
CA GLY A 60 -0.67 -12.96 -7.44
C GLY A 60 -0.89 -11.84 -8.44
N TYR A 61 -1.00 -12.14 -9.74
CA TYR A 61 -1.27 -11.16 -10.80
C TYR A 61 -1.91 -11.86 -12.01
N ASP A 62 -2.48 -11.08 -12.94
CA ASP A 62 -3.19 -11.58 -14.14
C ASP A 62 -4.20 -12.71 -13.83
N GLY A 63 -4.87 -12.64 -12.68
CA GLY A 63 -5.86 -13.61 -12.18
C GLY A 63 -5.32 -14.96 -11.72
N ASN A 64 -4.41 -15.58 -12.48
CA ASN A 64 -3.94 -16.95 -12.26
C ASN A 64 -2.41 -17.09 -12.17
N ARG A 65 -1.66 -16.00 -12.32
CA ARG A 65 -0.19 -16.03 -12.23
C ARG A 65 0.26 -15.64 -10.83
N ALA A 66 1.44 -16.12 -10.45
CA ALA A 66 2.04 -15.71 -9.19
C ALA A 66 3.56 -15.79 -9.21
N ILE A 67 4.19 -14.88 -8.49
CA ILE A 67 5.62 -14.92 -8.17
C ILE A 67 5.77 -15.18 -6.68
N GLY A 68 6.59 -16.18 -6.35
CA GLY A 68 6.87 -16.57 -4.97
C GLY A 68 8.31 -16.27 -4.61
N VAL A 69 8.52 -15.68 -3.43
CA VAL A 69 9.85 -15.53 -2.82
C VAL A 69 9.80 -15.98 -1.37
N THR A 70 10.95 -16.25 -0.78
CA THR A 70 11.06 -16.58 0.66
C THR A 70 11.67 -15.38 1.36
N SER A 71 11.10 -14.98 2.48
CA SER A 71 11.71 -13.96 3.33
C SER A 71 12.94 -14.51 4.05
N ASP A 72 13.89 -13.64 4.39
CA ASP A 72 15.08 -14.03 5.15
C ASP A 72 14.76 -14.30 6.62
N SER A 73 15.78 -14.67 7.40
CA SER A 73 15.66 -14.92 8.84
C SER A 73 15.26 -13.68 9.66
N LYS A 74 15.26 -12.48 9.05
CA LYS A 74 14.77 -11.23 9.64
C LYS A 74 13.39 -10.84 9.09
N GLY A 75 12.77 -11.70 8.28
CA GLY A 75 11.47 -11.45 7.66
C GLY A 75 11.51 -10.50 6.46
N ARG A 76 12.69 -10.13 5.95
CA ARG A 76 12.80 -9.24 4.78
C ARG A 76 12.66 -10.04 3.50
N PHE A 77 11.92 -9.54 2.53
CA PHE A 77 11.81 -10.15 1.22
C PHE A 77 12.18 -9.17 0.10
N ARG A 78 12.60 -9.73 -1.03
CA ARG A 78 12.83 -9.02 -2.29
C ARG A 78 12.26 -9.86 -3.43
N ALA A 79 11.36 -9.28 -4.22
CA ALA A 79 10.77 -9.93 -5.39
C ALA A 79 10.97 -9.10 -6.65
N GLU A 80 11.12 -9.77 -7.79
CA GLU A 80 11.17 -9.12 -9.10
C GLU A 80 9.83 -9.38 -9.80
N LEU A 81 9.08 -8.31 -10.07
CA LEU A 81 7.73 -8.38 -10.59
C LEU A 81 7.67 -7.81 -12.02
N PRO A 82 7.05 -8.53 -12.97
CA PRO A 82 6.83 -8.05 -14.31
C PRO A 82 5.56 -7.21 -14.37
N ALA A 83 5.58 -6.06 -15.04
CA ALA A 83 4.38 -5.29 -15.32
C ALA A 83 4.07 -5.22 -16.82
N GLY A 84 2.78 -5.06 -17.14
CA GLY A 84 2.34 -4.78 -18.49
C GLY A 84 2.57 -3.31 -18.88
N PRO A 85 2.27 -2.94 -20.14
CA PRO A 85 2.42 -1.57 -20.64
C PRO A 85 1.55 -0.55 -19.89
N GLN A 86 0.47 -0.99 -19.26
CA GLN A 86 -0.42 -0.15 -18.45
C GLN A 86 -0.02 -0.11 -16.97
N GLY A 87 0.95 -0.90 -16.53
CA GLY A 87 1.32 -1.08 -15.13
C GLY A 87 1.08 -2.51 -14.65
N GLY A 88 1.30 -2.74 -13.36
CA GLY A 88 1.17 -4.04 -12.71
C GLY A 88 0.28 -3.95 -11.49
N LEU A 89 -0.59 -4.94 -11.31
CA LEU A 89 -1.51 -5.04 -10.18
C LEU A 89 -1.34 -6.39 -9.49
N TYR A 90 -1.02 -6.37 -8.20
CA TYR A 90 -0.62 -7.58 -7.47
C TYR A 90 -1.37 -7.77 -6.15
N ASP A 91 -1.83 -9.00 -5.93
CA ASP A 91 -2.33 -9.46 -4.63
C ASP A 91 -1.17 -10.02 -3.82
N LEU A 92 -0.87 -9.39 -2.69
CA LEU A 92 0.23 -9.80 -1.83
C LEU A 92 -0.26 -10.67 -0.68
N SER A 93 0.39 -11.81 -0.48
CA SER A 93 0.11 -12.72 0.64
C SER A 93 1.37 -13.38 1.18
N THR A 94 1.30 -13.90 2.40
CA THR A 94 2.34 -14.74 3.01
C THR A 94 1.70 -16.02 3.55
N GLU A 95 2.42 -17.13 3.43
CA GLU A 95 2.07 -18.42 4.00
C GLU A 95 3.12 -18.84 5.05
N ASP A 96 2.67 -19.25 6.22
CA ASP A 96 3.48 -19.87 7.28
C ASP A 96 2.70 -21.00 7.94
N GLY A 97 3.31 -22.19 8.01
CA GLY A 97 2.68 -23.39 8.56
C GLY A 97 1.29 -23.73 7.96
N GLY A 98 1.06 -23.40 6.68
CA GLY A 98 -0.23 -23.60 6.01
C GLY A 98 -1.29 -22.51 6.26
N ARG A 99 -0.98 -21.48 7.06
CA ARG A 99 -1.84 -20.31 7.26
C ARG A 99 -1.52 -19.23 6.23
N LEU A 100 -2.53 -18.82 5.47
CA LEU A 100 -2.42 -17.73 4.49
C LEU A 100 -2.85 -16.39 5.11
N MET A 101 -2.04 -15.36 4.90
CA MET A 101 -2.30 -13.99 5.33
C MET A 101 -2.17 -13.05 4.15
N TYR A 102 -3.17 -12.22 3.91
CA TYR A 102 -3.17 -11.23 2.84
C TYR A 102 -2.69 -9.89 3.36
N ALA A 103 -2.02 -9.13 2.48
CA ALA A 103 -1.77 -7.71 2.72
C ALA A 103 -3.11 -6.95 2.84
N GLU A 104 -3.08 -5.76 3.41
CA GLU A 104 -4.25 -4.88 3.57
C GLU A 104 -4.88 -4.44 2.24
N GLY A 105 -4.19 -4.66 1.12
CA GLY A 105 -4.57 -4.16 -0.17
C GLY A 105 -3.78 -4.79 -1.32
N ARG A 106 -4.03 -4.27 -2.53
CA ARG A 106 -3.36 -4.68 -3.76
C ARG A 106 -2.27 -3.67 -4.11
N LEU A 107 -1.11 -4.15 -4.52
CA LEU A 107 -0.03 -3.30 -5.00
C LEU A 107 -0.31 -2.89 -6.44
N PHE A 108 -0.42 -1.59 -6.69
CA PHE A 108 -0.33 -1.04 -8.05
C PHE A 108 1.06 -0.44 -8.27
N ILE A 109 1.71 -0.88 -9.35
CA ILE A 109 2.98 -0.33 -9.84
C ILE A 109 2.73 0.35 -11.18
N PRO A 110 2.82 1.69 -11.24
CA PRO A 110 2.70 2.44 -12.49
C PRO A 110 3.80 2.08 -13.50
N PRO A 111 3.49 2.02 -14.80
CA PRO A 111 4.48 1.80 -15.85
C PRO A 111 5.48 2.96 -15.87
N LEU A 112 6.78 2.64 -15.86
CA LEU A 112 7.90 3.60 -15.89
C LEU A 112 7.92 4.63 -14.74
N ALA A 113 7.10 4.44 -13.70
CA ALA A 113 7.07 5.32 -12.53
C ALA A 113 6.88 4.53 -11.22
N PRO A 114 7.79 3.60 -10.89
CA PRO A 114 7.68 2.79 -9.66
C PRO A 114 7.73 3.60 -8.37
N GLN A 115 8.34 4.77 -8.41
CA GLN A 115 8.31 5.75 -7.31
C GLN A 115 6.90 6.30 -7.04
N LYS A 116 5.90 5.98 -7.86
CA LYS A 116 4.49 6.30 -7.63
C LYS A 116 3.66 5.07 -7.25
N ALA A 117 4.30 3.98 -6.83
CA ALA A 117 3.59 2.78 -6.40
C ALA A 117 2.68 3.05 -5.19
N VAL A 118 1.52 2.39 -5.19
CA VAL A 118 0.51 2.54 -4.13
C VAL A 118 0.02 1.18 -3.67
N LEU A 119 -0.28 1.07 -2.39
CA LEU A 119 -1.06 -0.04 -1.83
C LEU A 119 -2.54 0.37 -1.80
N MET A 120 -3.33 -0.18 -2.69
CA MET A 120 -4.76 0.10 -2.83
C MET A 120 -5.56 -0.71 -1.82
N ARG A 121 -6.20 -0.03 -0.87
CA ARG A 121 -6.86 -0.65 0.28
C ARG A 121 -8.37 -0.64 0.11
N ALA A 122 -9.00 -1.77 0.43
CA ALA A 122 -10.44 -1.93 0.26
C ALA A 122 -11.18 -1.17 1.37
N GLY A 123 -12.04 -0.21 1.00
CA GLY A 123 -12.82 0.56 1.98
C GLY A 123 -11.97 1.43 2.91
N SER A 124 -10.73 1.72 2.53
CA SER A 124 -9.82 2.61 3.25
C SER A 124 -9.01 3.41 2.24
N PRO A 125 -8.56 4.63 2.59
CA PRO A 125 -7.71 5.41 1.68
C PRO A 125 -6.50 4.58 1.23
N SER A 126 -6.15 4.61 -0.04
CA SER A 126 -4.93 3.97 -0.53
C SER A 126 -3.69 4.58 0.13
N LEU A 127 -2.61 3.81 0.19
CA LEU A 127 -1.34 4.23 0.78
C LEU A 127 -0.30 4.44 -0.33
N ALA A 128 0.15 5.68 -0.50
CA ALA A 128 1.34 5.99 -1.27
C ALA A 128 2.58 5.37 -0.61
N LEU A 129 3.33 4.56 -1.35
CA LEU A 129 4.54 3.89 -0.85
C LEU A 129 5.79 4.76 -0.99
N PHE A 130 5.64 5.96 -1.51
CA PHE A 130 6.71 6.95 -1.67
C PHE A 130 6.68 8.00 -0.56
N ASN A 131 7.86 8.57 -0.32
CA ASN A 131 8.09 9.50 0.79
C ASN A 131 8.25 10.96 0.33
N ASP A 132 8.15 11.23 -0.96
CA ASP A 132 8.21 12.59 -1.48
C ASP A 132 6.94 13.37 -1.07
N ASP A 133 7.10 14.67 -0.80
CA ASP A 133 6.00 15.59 -0.54
C ASP A 133 5.11 15.68 -1.79
N THR A 134 4.09 14.83 -1.83
CA THR A 134 3.06 14.82 -2.86
C THR A 134 1.74 15.14 -2.17
N GLU A 135 1.35 16.41 -2.25
CA GLU A 135 0.23 16.91 -1.44
C GLU A 135 -1.08 16.23 -1.82
N VAL A 136 -1.26 15.78 -3.06
CA VAL A 136 -2.33 14.86 -3.48
C VAL A 136 -1.73 13.68 -4.20
N ALA A 137 -1.55 12.57 -3.50
CA ALA A 137 -0.94 11.37 -4.06
C ALA A 137 -2.00 10.45 -4.66
N VAL A 138 -3.09 10.24 -3.93
CA VAL A 138 -4.11 9.25 -4.30
C VAL A 138 -5.51 9.78 -4.01
N LEU A 139 -6.44 9.48 -4.92
CA LEU A 139 -7.88 9.61 -4.72
C LEU A 139 -8.53 8.25 -4.91
N ASP A 140 -9.36 7.81 -3.98
CA ASP A 140 -10.14 6.58 -4.11
C ASP A 140 -11.62 6.90 -4.11
N TYR A 141 -12.38 6.42 -5.10
CA TYR A 141 -13.82 6.57 -5.09
C TYR A 141 -14.56 5.29 -5.49
N ASP A 142 -15.81 5.15 -5.03
CA ASP A 142 -16.69 4.04 -5.39
C ASP A 142 -17.93 4.51 -6.17
N ALA A 143 -18.79 3.55 -6.54
CA ALA A 143 -20.01 3.82 -7.30
C ALA A 143 -21.09 4.59 -6.50
N ALA A 144 -20.97 4.68 -5.18
CA ALA A 144 -21.86 5.47 -4.32
C ALA A 144 -21.36 6.91 -4.13
N GLY A 145 -20.16 7.23 -4.64
CA GLY A 145 -19.54 8.54 -4.51
C GLY A 145 -18.77 8.72 -3.21
N ALA A 146 -18.54 7.67 -2.41
CA ALA A 146 -17.59 7.78 -1.31
C ALA A 146 -16.22 8.12 -1.88
N LEU A 147 -15.53 9.12 -1.33
CA LEU A 147 -14.23 9.59 -1.80
C LEU A 147 -13.24 9.61 -0.63
N ALA A 148 -12.06 9.03 -0.82
CA ALA A 148 -10.92 9.22 0.04
C ALA A 148 -9.81 9.96 -0.71
N ILE A 149 -9.16 10.87 0.01
CA ILE A 149 -8.06 11.71 -0.48
C ILE A 149 -6.87 11.42 0.42
N SER A 150 -5.71 11.15 -0.15
CA SER A 150 -4.49 10.97 0.64
C SER A 150 -3.27 11.54 -0.05
N GLY A 151 -2.30 11.94 0.77
CA GLY A 151 -1.05 12.52 0.31
C GLY A 151 -0.06 12.68 1.46
N ARG A 152 1.05 13.34 1.16
CA ARG A 152 2.06 13.73 2.14
C ARG A 152 2.27 15.23 2.11
N VAL A 153 2.32 15.81 3.30
CA VAL A 153 2.58 17.22 3.57
C VAL A 153 3.55 17.31 4.75
N THR A 154 3.89 18.52 5.20
CA THR A 154 4.69 18.69 6.42
C THR A 154 4.11 17.89 7.60
N PRO A 155 4.91 17.16 8.39
CA PRO A 155 4.43 16.41 9.55
C PRO A 155 3.65 17.26 10.55
N SER A 156 2.60 16.68 11.14
CA SER A 156 1.73 17.34 12.14
C SER A 156 1.10 18.67 11.66
N ALA A 157 0.96 18.86 10.35
CA ALA A 157 0.36 20.05 9.76
C ALA A 157 -1.15 19.91 9.68
N ALA A 158 -1.86 21.01 9.96
CA ALA A 158 -3.28 21.13 9.64
C ALA A 158 -3.45 21.15 8.11
N VAL A 159 -4.42 20.38 7.62
CA VAL A 159 -4.74 20.26 6.20
C VAL A 159 -6.22 20.60 6.02
N GLU A 160 -6.49 21.57 5.15
CA GLU A 160 -7.83 21.85 4.67
C GLU A 160 -7.99 21.34 3.25
N VAL A 161 -9.03 20.54 3.04
CA VAL A 161 -9.40 19.94 1.76
C VAL A 161 -10.66 20.65 1.30
N ILE A 162 -10.58 21.36 0.18
CA ILE A 162 -11.70 22.05 -0.44
C ILE A 162 -12.06 21.31 -1.72
N LEU A 163 -13.18 20.59 -1.71
CA LEU A 163 -13.66 19.81 -2.86
C LEU A 163 -14.99 20.39 -3.33
N ASN A 164 -15.01 20.87 -4.57
CA ASN A 164 -16.19 21.47 -5.20
C ASN A 164 -16.83 22.62 -4.36
N GLY A 165 -16.04 23.28 -3.52
CA GLY A 165 -16.45 24.38 -2.64
C GLY A 165 -16.72 23.97 -1.19
N ASP A 166 -16.94 22.69 -0.92
CA ASP A 166 -17.10 22.17 0.43
C ASP A 166 -15.76 21.96 1.12
N ILE A 167 -15.73 22.08 2.45
CA ILE A 167 -14.49 22.15 3.23
C ILE A 167 -14.42 21.03 4.27
N TRP A 168 -13.33 20.27 4.24
CA TRP A 168 -12.97 19.26 5.23
C TRP A 168 -11.62 19.59 5.86
N ARG A 169 -11.45 19.22 7.13
CA ARG A 169 -10.21 19.47 7.87
C ARG A 169 -9.67 18.18 8.44
N THR A 170 -8.36 17.99 8.33
CA THR A 170 -7.62 16.87 8.87
C THR A 170 -6.23 17.32 9.31
N THR A 171 -5.40 16.41 9.78
CA THR A 171 -4.02 16.70 10.21
C THR A 171 -3.13 15.57 9.72
N SER A 172 -1.94 15.90 9.23
CA SER A 172 -0.95 14.90 8.87
C SER A 172 -0.34 14.25 10.11
N ASP A 173 0.09 13.00 9.97
CA ASP A 173 0.79 12.27 11.02
C ASP A 173 2.24 12.76 11.21
N ASP A 174 2.98 12.06 12.08
CA ASP A 174 4.40 12.33 12.38
C ASP A 174 5.34 12.09 11.18
N ARG A 175 4.83 11.46 10.11
CA ARG A 175 5.52 11.22 8.84
C ARG A 175 4.92 12.03 7.69
N GLY A 176 4.05 12.98 7.99
CA GLY A 176 3.43 13.84 6.98
C GLY A 176 2.28 13.22 6.20
N TYR A 177 1.94 11.94 6.41
CA TYR A 177 0.81 11.32 5.72
C TYR A 177 -0.49 11.87 6.30
N TYR A 178 -1.40 12.26 5.43
CA TYR A 178 -2.76 12.63 5.81
C TYR A 178 -3.75 11.86 4.94
N ASN A 179 -4.96 11.72 5.46
CA ASN A 179 -6.10 11.34 4.65
C ASN A 179 -7.34 12.14 5.06
N ALA A 180 -8.26 12.29 4.11
CA ALA A 180 -9.58 12.86 4.31
C ALA A 180 -10.61 11.99 3.57
N THR A 181 -11.71 11.65 4.24
CA THR A 181 -12.84 10.94 3.66
C THR A 181 -14.01 11.89 3.51
N THR A 182 -14.59 11.90 2.33
CA THR A 182 -15.66 12.80 1.90
C THR A 182 -16.57 12.10 0.89
N GLN A 183 -17.41 12.85 0.20
CA GLN A 183 -18.34 12.38 -0.80
C GLN A 183 -18.33 13.30 -2.03
N ILE A 184 -18.45 12.69 -3.21
CA ILE A 184 -18.82 13.34 -4.46
C ILE A 184 -20.21 12.83 -4.87
N GLU A 185 -20.82 13.51 -5.84
CA GLU A 185 -21.98 12.94 -6.53
C GLU A 185 -21.63 11.56 -7.10
N PRO A 186 -22.55 10.58 -7.05
CA PRO A 186 -22.30 9.24 -7.59
C PRO A 186 -21.77 9.31 -9.03
N PRO A 187 -20.62 8.66 -9.33
CA PRO A 187 -20.01 8.73 -10.65
C PRO A 187 -20.93 8.29 -11.79
N LEU A 188 -20.87 9.01 -12.89
CA LEU A 188 -21.62 8.71 -14.11
C LEU A 188 -20.82 7.84 -15.07
N LYS A 189 -21.47 7.28 -16.10
CA LYS A 189 -20.79 6.55 -17.18
C LYS A 189 -19.91 7.45 -18.07
N THR A 190 -20.06 8.76 -17.93
CA THR A 190 -19.24 9.79 -18.58
C THR A 190 -18.39 10.48 -17.54
N GLU A 191 -17.25 11.02 -17.97
CA GLU A 191 -16.37 11.74 -17.05
C GLU A 191 -17.06 12.99 -16.46
N THR A 192 -17.00 13.10 -15.15
CA THR A 192 -17.49 14.25 -14.37
C THR A 192 -16.29 15.00 -13.80
N PRO A 193 -16.15 16.32 -14.05
CA PRO A 193 -15.03 17.10 -13.50
C PRO A 193 -15.26 17.47 -12.03
N ASN A 194 -14.19 17.40 -11.25
CA ASN A 194 -14.14 17.85 -9.86
C ASN A 194 -12.94 18.78 -9.66
N SER A 195 -13.13 19.78 -8.80
CA SER A 195 -12.07 20.69 -8.39
C SER A 195 -11.69 20.41 -6.95
N LEU A 196 -10.46 19.94 -6.74
CA LEU A 196 -9.87 19.79 -5.41
C LEU A 196 -8.80 20.87 -5.19
N THR A 197 -8.85 21.50 -4.02
CA THR A 197 -7.83 22.40 -3.52
C THR A 197 -7.41 21.93 -2.14
N LEU A 198 -6.11 21.84 -1.88
CA LEU A 198 -5.58 21.70 -0.53
C LEU A 198 -4.97 22.99 -0.04
N VAL A 199 -5.18 23.29 1.23
CA VAL A 199 -4.51 24.37 1.95
C VAL A 199 -3.72 23.78 3.11
N VAL A 200 -2.43 24.08 3.14
CA VAL A 200 -1.49 23.64 4.19
C VAL A 200 -0.63 24.84 4.58
N GLY A 201 -0.91 25.44 5.74
CA GLY A 201 -0.32 26.72 6.11
C GLY A 201 -0.66 27.80 5.07
N GLU A 202 0.35 28.42 4.48
CA GLU A 202 0.19 29.44 3.42
C GLU A 202 0.14 28.85 2.01
N LYS A 203 0.40 27.54 1.84
CA LYS A 203 0.41 26.89 0.53
C LYS A 203 -1.00 26.49 0.13
N GLN A 204 -1.37 26.81 -1.11
CA GLN A 204 -2.58 26.33 -1.76
C GLN A 204 -2.22 25.50 -2.99
N ILE A 205 -2.66 24.25 -3.03
CA ILE A 205 -2.37 23.28 -4.09
C ILE A 205 -3.69 22.93 -4.78
N LYS A 206 -3.76 23.15 -6.10
CA LYS A 206 -4.93 22.76 -6.90
C LYS A 206 -4.70 21.44 -7.63
N ARG A 207 -5.70 20.57 -7.60
CA ARG A 207 -5.75 19.30 -8.34
C ARG A 207 -7.15 19.09 -8.91
N ASP A 208 -7.31 19.35 -10.19
CA ASP A 208 -8.55 18.98 -10.89
C ASP A 208 -8.46 17.50 -11.29
N PHE A 209 -9.58 16.77 -11.17
CA PHE A 209 -9.66 15.36 -11.57
C PHE A 209 -11.03 15.05 -12.18
N THR A 210 -11.11 13.95 -12.92
CA THR A 210 -12.39 13.42 -13.41
C THR A 210 -12.73 12.10 -12.74
N ASP A 211 -13.95 11.97 -12.23
CA ASP A 211 -14.53 10.69 -11.84
C ASP A 211 -15.35 10.10 -13.00
N VAL A 212 -15.43 8.78 -13.00
CA VAL A 212 -16.23 8.00 -13.97
C VAL A 212 -16.52 6.63 -13.37
N LEU A 213 -17.74 6.14 -13.59
CA LEU A 213 -18.14 4.79 -13.24
C LEU A 213 -17.40 3.80 -14.16
N PRO A 214 -16.73 2.77 -13.61
CA PRO A 214 -16.09 1.74 -14.42
C PRO A 214 -17.05 1.09 -15.42
N ALA A 215 -16.58 0.85 -16.65
CA ALA A 215 -17.39 0.28 -17.72
C ALA A 215 -17.84 -1.17 -17.47
N GLY A 216 -17.20 -1.86 -16.52
CA GLY A 216 -17.49 -3.24 -16.15
C GLY A 216 -16.99 -3.58 -14.75
N ASN A 217 -17.02 -4.87 -14.41
CA ASN A 217 -16.67 -5.40 -13.08
C ASN A 217 -15.30 -6.08 -13.05
N GLU A 218 -14.43 -5.73 -13.99
CA GLU A 218 -13.07 -6.25 -14.12
C GLU A 218 -12.05 -5.17 -13.81
N ASP A 219 -10.86 -5.59 -13.40
CA ASP A 219 -9.75 -4.68 -13.20
C ASP A 219 -9.40 -3.96 -14.52
N ALA A 220 -9.18 -2.65 -14.46
CA ALA A 220 -8.79 -1.85 -15.61
C ALA A 220 -7.83 -0.75 -15.19
N ILE A 221 -6.76 -0.57 -15.97
CA ILE A 221 -5.77 0.47 -15.75
C ILE A 221 -5.72 1.36 -16.98
N SER A 222 -5.86 2.67 -16.80
CA SER A 222 -5.76 3.65 -17.87
C SER A 222 -4.97 4.88 -17.44
N ARG A 223 -4.40 5.60 -18.40
CA ARG A 223 -3.73 6.88 -18.12
C ARG A 223 -4.76 8.00 -18.08
N VAL A 224 -4.63 8.92 -17.12
CA VAL A 224 -5.48 10.10 -16.99
C VAL A 224 -4.61 11.30 -16.63
N GLY A 225 -4.53 12.30 -17.51
CA GLY A 225 -3.57 13.38 -17.38
C GLY A 225 -2.14 12.84 -17.20
N GLU A 226 -1.49 13.26 -16.10
CA GLU A 226 -0.15 12.79 -15.71
C GLU A 226 -0.14 11.58 -14.76
N GLY A 227 -1.32 11.06 -14.41
CA GLY A 227 -1.50 9.96 -13.48
C GLY A 227 -2.14 8.73 -14.12
N TRP A 228 -2.63 7.86 -13.26
CA TRP A 228 -3.30 6.61 -13.63
C TRP A 228 -4.64 6.48 -12.93
N ARG A 229 -5.60 5.89 -13.64
CA ARG A 229 -6.88 5.45 -13.10
C ARG A 229 -6.85 3.93 -13.04
N VAL A 230 -7.08 3.39 -11.86
CA VAL A 230 -7.14 1.95 -11.60
C VAL A 230 -8.52 1.62 -11.09
N ALA A 231 -9.38 1.07 -11.93
CA ALA A 231 -10.62 0.44 -11.49
C ALA A 231 -10.28 -0.98 -11.05
N TRP A 232 -10.65 -1.36 -9.83
CA TRP A 232 -10.28 -2.65 -9.29
C TRP A 232 -11.39 -3.25 -8.43
N LYS A 233 -11.46 -4.59 -8.49
CA LYS A 233 -12.47 -5.36 -7.77
C LYS A 233 -12.09 -5.52 -6.30
N LEU A 234 -13.06 -5.26 -5.42
CA LEU A 234 -12.86 -5.41 -3.97
C LEU A 234 -13.04 -6.87 -3.50
N PRO A 235 -12.28 -7.31 -2.48
CA PRO A 235 -12.58 -8.54 -1.76
C PRO A 235 -13.97 -8.44 -1.09
N GLY A 236 -14.96 -9.16 -1.63
CA GLY A 236 -16.37 -9.07 -1.20
C GLY A 236 -17.33 -8.55 -2.27
N GLY A 237 -16.79 -8.06 -3.40
CA GLY A 237 -17.57 -7.54 -4.52
C GLY A 237 -17.64 -6.01 -4.53
N GLY A 238 -18.14 -5.47 -5.64
CA GLY A 238 -18.05 -4.04 -5.93
C GLY A 238 -16.71 -3.63 -6.54
N MET A 239 -16.64 -2.37 -6.95
CA MET A 239 -15.49 -1.76 -7.60
C MET A 239 -15.09 -0.50 -6.84
N GLN A 240 -13.79 -0.31 -6.65
CA GLN A 240 -13.19 0.95 -6.26
C GLN A 240 -12.36 1.46 -7.44
N THR A 241 -12.32 2.77 -7.63
CA THR A 241 -11.43 3.42 -8.57
C THR A 241 -10.40 4.23 -7.81
N THR A 242 -9.13 4.00 -8.11
CA THR A 242 -8.00 4.69 -7.50
C THR A 242 -7.31 5.54 -8.56
N LEU A 243 -7.25 6.85 -8.35
CA LEU A 243 -6.44 7.79 -9.13
C LEU A 243 -5.09 7.99 -8.45
N VAL A 244 -4.01 7.74 -9.17
CA VAL A 244 -2.63 7.87 -8.67
C VAL A 244 -1.92 8.98 -9.43
N PHE A 245 -1.33 9.94 -8.72
CA PHE A 245 -0.71 11.14 -9.30
C PHE A 245 0.80 11.15 -9.25
#